data_AF-A7SL50-F1
#
_entry.id   AF-A7SL50-F1
#
_cell.length_a   1.000
_cell.length_b   1.000
_cell.length_c   1.000
_cell.angle_alpha   90.00
_cell.angle_beta   90.00
_cell.angle_gamma   90.00
#
_symmetry.space_group_name_H-M   'P 1'
#
loop_
_entity.id
_entity.type
_entity.pdbx_description
1 polymer ?
#
loop_
_entity_poly.entity_id
_entity_poly.type
_entity_poly.pdbx_seq_one_letter_code
_entity_poly.pdbx_strand_id
1 'polypeptide(L)'
;MVLTRNFLILSLAILCFTPVVQGFVEGLYCGTENCYDVLGVTRESNKGDDKENAIKKFQLIATAYETLKDPEQRNDYDYMLDHPEETYRHYYHYYRHRMAPKVDVRIVVAYLHGWSRYNEAVQYALSVPKYRNKAIQKAHEDGLLNGLRKRGKRSKEEMKEEEESILRSVVESSLEIRGGHCKPSIMDVLWIRIVLFAPILYMVLDYLTTEEATVYLY
;
A
#
# COMPACT_ATOMS: atom_id res chain seq x y z
N MET A 1 20.63 -74.98 34.56
CA MET A 1 21.30 -73.73 34.13
C MET A 1 20.99 -73.29 32.69
N VAL A 2 20.54 -74.16 31.77
CA VAL A 2 20.24 -73.76 30.37
C VAL A 2 18.86 -73.09 30.22
N LEU A 3 17.87 -73.53 31.00
CA LEU A 3 16.50 -73.03 30.92
C LEU A 3 16.36 -71.56 31.37
N THR A 4 17.13 -71.16 32.39
CA THR A 4 17.15 -69.78 32.90
C THR A 4 17.85 -68.80 31.94
N ARG A 5 18.85 -69.25 31.18
CA ARG A 5 19.55 -68.43 30.18
C ARG A 5 18.70 -68.17 28.94
N ASN A 6 17.95 -69.17 28.47
CA ASN A 6 17.03 -68.99 27.33
C ASN A 6 15.82 -68.11 27.69
N PHE A 7 15.31 -68.19 28.92
CA PHE A 7 14.24 -67.28 29.39
C PHE A 7 14.72 -65.83 29.46
N LEU A 8 15.98 -65.60 29.87
CA LEU A 8 16.58 -64.28 29.98
C LEU A 8 16.86 -63.66 28.60
N ILE A 9 17.28 -64.47 27.61
CA ILE A 9 17.43 -64.03 26.21
C ILE A 9 16.06 -63.75 25.58
N LEU A 10 15.04 -64.58 25.86
CA LEU A 10 13.68 -64.35 25.36
C LEU A 10 13.06 -63.08 25.94
N SER A 11 13.26 -62.80 27.24
CA SER A 11 12.81 -61.55 27.86
C SER A 11 13.54 -60.31 27.36
N LEU A 12 14.84 -60.42 27.07
CA LEU A 12 15.63 -59.33 26.50
C LEU A 12 15.22 -59.03 25.06
N ALA A 13 14.89 -60.07 24.27
CA ALA A 13 14.37 -59.93 22.92
C ALA A 13 12.97 -59.29 22.89
N ILE A 14 12.09 -59.63 23.85
CA ILE A 14 10.75 -59.03 23.96
C ILE A 14 10.82 -57.54 24.33
N LEU A 15 11.81 -57.12 25.14
CA LEU A 15 12.04 -55.70 25.43
C LEU A 15 12.54 -54.89 24.22
N CYS A 16 13.19 -55.54 23.24
CA CYS A 16 13.64 -54.90 22.00
C CYS A 16 12.55 -54.77 20.93
N PHE A 17 11.43 -55.50 21.07
CA PHE A 17 10.32 -55.51 20.10
C PHE A 17 9.14 -54.61 20.47
N THR A 18 9.25 -53.79 21.54
CA THR A 18 8.20 -52.80 21.80
C THR A 18 8.24 -51.75 20.68
N PRO A 19 7.16 -51.59 19.88
CA PRO A 19 7.10 -50.52 18.92
C PRO A 19 7.15 -49.19 19.68
N VAL A 20 8.07 -48.31 19.30
CA VAL A 20 8.08 -46.92 19.78
C VAL A 20 6.74 -46.30 19.37
N VAL A 21 5.87 -46.07 20.35
CA VAL A 21 4.56 -45.43 20.11
C VAL A 21 4.80 -43.94 19.85
N GLN A 22 5.02 -43.57 18.60
CA GLN A 22 4.95 -42.16 18.18
C GLN A 22 3.49 -41.83 17.89
N GLY A 23 2.84 -41.14 18.82
CA GLY A 23 1.43 -40.74 18.72
C GLY A 23 1.14 -39.54 17.79
N PHE A 24 2.09 -39.14 16.96
CA PHE A 24 1.95 -38.03 16.02
C PHE A 24 1.77 -38.58 14.60
N VAL A 25 0.62 -38.26 14.00
CA VAL A 25 0.21 -38.77 12.67
C VAL A 25 0.27 -37.62 11.67
N GLU A 26 0.93 -37.84 10.53
CA GLU A 26 1.00 -36.87 9.44
C GLU A 26 -0.41 -36.49 8.96
N GLY A 27 -0.71 -35.19 8.91
CA GLY A 27 -2.01 -34.66 8.47
C GLY A 27 -3.04 -34.42 9.59
N LEU A 28 -2.74 -34.71 10.86
CA LEU A 28 -3.60 -34.37 12.00
C LEU A 28 -2.97 -33.26 12.85
N TYR A 29 -3.71 -32.18 13.11
CA TYR A 29 -3.23 -30.98 13.83
C TYR A 29 -1.94 -30.40 13.19
N CYS A 30 -0.82 -30.38 13.92
CA CYS A 30 0.48 -29.88 13.46
C CYS A 30 1.39 -31.00 12.90
N GLY A 31 0.83 -32.18 12.62
CA GLY A 31 1.56 -33.30 12.02
C GLY A 31 2.51 -33.96 13.00
N THR A 32 3.81 -33.93 12.69
CA THR A 32 4.89 -34.56 13.48
C THR A 32 5.41 -33.68 14.62
N GLU A 33 5.02 -32.41 14.66
CA GLU A 33 5.41 -31.47 15.70
C GLU A 33 4.26 -31.17 16.65
N ASN A 34 4.61 -30.86 17.90
CA ASN A 34 3.64 -30.44 18.89
C ASN A 34 3.22 -28.98 18.67
N CYS A 35 1.92 -28.73 18.51
CA CYS A 35 1.39 -27.39 18.27
C CYS A 35 1.75 -26.36 19.36
N TYR A 36 1.88 -26.82 20.62
CA TYR A 36 2.29 -25.96 21.73
C TYR A 36 3.74 -25.51 21.59
N ASP A 37 4.61 -26.36 21.04
CA ASP A 37 6.04 -26.07 20.86
C ASP A 37 6.27 -25.16 19.64
N VAL A 38 5.50 -25.34 18.56
CA VAL A 38 5.49 -24.44 17.40
C VAL A 38 5.12 -23.00 17.81
N LEU A 39 4.11 -22.86 18.67
CA LEU A 39 3.72 -21.56 19.23
C LEU A 39 4.53 -21.20 20.48
N GLY A 40 5.41 -22.08 20.96
CA GLY A 40 6.12 -22.03 22.24
C GLY A 40 5.30 -21.45 23.39
N VAL A 41 4.13 -22.06 23.65
CA VAL A 41 3.25 -21.80 24.79
C VAL A 41 2.99 -23.10 25.54
N THR A 42 2.63 -23.05 26.81
CA THR A 42 2.40 -24.27 27.61
C THR A 42 0.92 -24.66 27.63
N ARG A 43 0.62 -25.94 27.81
CA ARG A 43 -0.76 -26.47 27.80
C ARG A 43 -1.65 -25.91 28.92
N GLU A 44 -1.07 -25.56 30.06
CA GLU A 44 -1.79 -25.09 31.26
C GLU A 44 -2.04 -23.58 31.27
N SER A 45 -1.57 -22.88 30.24
CA SER A 45 -1.48 -21.44 30.20
C SER A 45 -2.82 -20.81 29.78
N ASN A 46 -3.77 -20.74 30.70
CA ASN A 46 -5.07 -20.08 30.47
C ASN A 46 -5.01 -18.56 30.70
N LYS A 47 -3.80 -17.99 30.81
CA LYS A 47 -3.57 -16.55 30.99
C LYS A 47 -3.74 -15.84 29.66
N GLY A 48 -4.33 -14.65 29.68
CA GLY A 48 -4.47 -13.81 28.49
C GLY A 48 -3.14 -13.56 27.78
N ASP A 49 -2.06 -13.43 28.56
CA ASP A 49 -0.71 -13.13 28.08
C ASP A 49 -0.15 -14.22 27.15
N ASP A 50 -0.40 -15.49 27.45
CA ASP A 50 0.09 -16.61 26.63
C ASP A 50 -0.63 -16.68 25.28
N LYS A 51 -1.91 -16.28 25.25
CA LYS A 51 -2.68 -16.15 24.00
C LYS A 51 -2.14 -15.01 23.15
N GLU A 52 -1.81 -13.87 23.75
CA GLU A 52 -1.22 -12.74 23.03
C GLU A 52 0.16 -13.11 22.45
N ASN A 53 0.99 -13.81 23.22
CA ASN A 53 2.30 -14.29 22.77
C ASN A 53 2.18 -15.30 21.63
N ALA A 54 1.20 -16.21 21.68
CA ALA A 54 0.90 -17.14 20.60
C ALA A 54 0.51 -16.39 19.31
N ILE A 55 -0.32 -15.34 19.42
CA ILE A 55 -0.72 -14.51 18.27
C ILE A 55 0.50 -13.82 17.65
N LYS A 56 1.38 -13.21 18.47
CA LYS A 56 2.60 -12.56 17.98
C LYS A 56 3.52 -13.53 17.27
N LYS A 57 3.73 -14.73 17.83
CA LYS A 57 4.54 -15.77 17.18
C LYS A 57 3.94 -16.25 15.86
N PHE A 58 2.61 -16.45 15.82
CA PHE A 58 1.94 -16.79 14.57
C PHE A 58 2.15 -15.72 13.49
N GLN A 59 2.05 -14.44 13.84
CA GLN A 59 2.35 -13.33 12.92
C GLN A 59 3.81 -13.34 12.44
N LEU A 60 4.76 -13.64 13.32
CA LEU A 60 6.18 -13.77 12.97
C LEU A 60 6.42 -14.95 12.01
N ILE A 61 5.81 -16.11 12.27
CA ILE A 61 5.89 -17.29 11.40
C ILE A 61 5.32 -16.98 10.02
N ALA A 62 4.16 -16.33 9.96
CA ALA A 62 3.55 -15.90 8.70
C ALA A 62 4.47 -14.94 7.93
N THR A 63 5.04 -13.94 8.61
CA THR A 63 5.96 -12.98 8.01
C THR A 63 7.24 -13.66 7.51
N ALA A 64 7.82 -14.57 8.29
CA ALA A 64 8.99 -15.33 7.90
C ALA A 64 8.72 -16.19 6.66
N TYR A 65 7.56 -16.85 6.62
CA TYR A 65 7.14 -17.61 5.45
C TYR A 65 6.97 -16.71 4.21
N GLU A 66 6.33 -15.55 4.34
CA GLU A 66 6.17 -14.60 3.23
C GLU A 66 7.51 -14.10 2.68
N THR A 67 8.42 -13.67 3.55
CA THR A 67 9.76 -13.18 3.15
C THR A 67 10.56 -14.27 2.47
N LEU A 68 10.55 -15.49 3.03
CA LEU A 68 11.32 -16.59 2.47
C LEU A 68 10.65 -17.20 1.23
N LYS A 69 9.33 -17.07 1.05
CA LYS A 69 8.62 -17.66 -0.10
C LYS A 69 9.02 -17.03 -1.43
N ASP A 70 9.24 -15.71 -1.45
CA ASP A 70 9.57 -14.96 -2.66
C ASP A 70 11.09 -14.88 -2.84
N PRO A 71 11.65 -15.34 -3.99
CA PRO A 71 13.11 -15.36 -4.19
C PRO A 71 13.75 -13.97 -4.17
N GLU A 72 13.04 -12.91 -4.59
CA GLU A 72 13.58 -11.55 -4.59
C GLU A 72 13.72 -11.02 -3.15
N GLN A 73 12.65 -11.14 -2.35
CA GLN A 73 12.68 -10.77 -0.93
C GLN A 73 13.66 -11.62 -0.12
N ARG A 74 13.80 -12.91 -0.45
CA ARG A 74 14.79 -13.78 0.18
C ARG A 74 16.22 -13.29 -0.08
N ASN A 75 16.54 -12.94 -1.33
CA ASN A 75 17.85 -12.40 -1.68
C ASN A 75 18.15 -11.07 -0.96
N ASP A 76 17.19 -10.14 -0.94
CA ASP A 76 17.33 -8.88 -0.20
C ASP A 76 17.53 -9.12 1.31
N TYR A 77 16.87 -10.14 1.88
CA TYR A 77 17.05 -10.53 3.28
C TYR A 77 18.43 -11.16 3.53
N ASP A 78 18.89 -12.06 2.66
CA ASP A 78 20.21 -12.68 2.74
C ASP A 78 21.31 -11.60 2.64
N TYR A 79 21.18 -10.64 1.70
CA TYR A 79 22.10 -9.51 1.57
C TYR A 79 22.17 -8.65 2.84
N MET A 80 21.04 -8.45 3.53
CA MET A 80 20.99 -7.74 4.81
C MET A 80 21.76 -8.47 5.92
N LEU A 81 21.72 -9.81 5.94
CA LEU A 81 22.46 -10.61 6.91
C LEU A 81 23.97 -10.52 6.67
N ASP A 82 24.39 -10.46 5.42
CA ASP A 82 25.81 -10.36 5.03
C ASP A 82 26.39 -8.94 5.21
N HIS A 83 25.56 -7.89 5.13
CA HIS A 83 25.99 -6.48 5.16
C HIS A 83 25.24 -5.64 6.23
N PRO A 84 25.40 -5.94 7.53
CA PRO A 84 24.65 -5.25 8.59
C PRO A 84 24.89 -3.73 8.67
N GLU A 85 26.02 -3.23 8.15
CA GLU A 85 26.39 -1.81 8.11
C GLU A 85 25.49 -0.95 7.20
N GLU A 86 24.87 -1.53 6.17
CA GLU A 86 24.07 -0.80 5.18
C GLU A 86 22.60 -0.60 5.60
N THR A 87 22.35 -0.24 6.87
CA THR A 87 21.00 -0.19 7.47
C THR A 87 19.99 0.61 6.63
N TYR A 88 20.39 1.76 6.08
CA TYR A 88 19.50 2.61 5.27
C TYR A 88 19.07 1.96 3.95
N ARG A 89 19.97 1.18 3.33
CA ARG A 89 19.67 0.48 2.08
C ARG A 89 18.63 -0.62 2.34
N HIS A 90 18.84 -1.42 3.37
CA HIS A 90 17.91 -2.48 3.77
C HIS A 90 16.52 -1.92 4.07
N TYR A 91 16.46 -0.80 4.79
CA TYR A 91 15.21 -0.09 5.05
C TYR A 91 14.52 0.32 3.74
N TYR A 92 15.25 0.94 2.81
CA TYR A 92 14.69 1.34 1.52
C TYR A 92 14.12 0.15 0.73
N HIS A 93 14.87 -0.94 0.62
CA HIS A 93 14.46 -2.15 -0.08
C HIS A 93 13.22 -2.80 0.57
N TYR A 94 13.19 -2.92 1.89
CA TYR A 94 12.05 -3.46 2.63
C TYR A 94 10.76 -2.67 2.39
N TYR A 95 10.80 -1.33 2.47
CA TYR A 95 9.62 -0.49 2.28
C TYR A 95 9.20 -0.37 0.83
N ARG A 96 10.14 -0.42 -0.12
CA ARG A 96 9.83 -0.36 -1.56
C ARG A 96 8.91 -1.51 -1.97
N HIS A 97 9.18 -2.74 -1.54
CA HIS A 97 8.35 -3.90 -1.92
C HIS A 97 6.93 -3.82 -1.37
N ARG A 98 6.73 -3.26 -0.17
CA ARG A 98 5.42 -3.20 0.50
C ARG A 98 4.61 -1.94 0.16
N MET A 99 5.28 -0.80 0.01
CA MET A 99 4.66 0.52 -0.02
C MET A 99 4.85 1.27 -1.33
N ALA A 100 5.53 0.69 -2.33
CA ALA A 100 5.69 1.36 -3.62
C ALA A 100 4.31 1.69 -4.22
N PRO A 101 4.04 2.97 -4.53
CA PRO A 101 2.77 3.34 -5.14
C PRO A 101 2.67 2.68 -6.52
N LYS A 102 1.59 1.93 -6.75
CA LYS A 102 1.32 1.32 -8.05
C LYS A 102 1.03 2.35 -9.14
N VAL A 103 0.68 3.58 -8.73
CA VAL A 103 0.50 4.71 -9.63
C VAL A 103 1.77 5.55 -9.69
N ASP A 104 2.09 6.03 -10.88
CA ASP A 104 3.23 6.94 -11.07
C ASP A 104 3.03 8.24 -10.28
N VAL A 105 3.91 8.48 -9.31
CA VAL A 105 3.88 9.65 -8.41
C VAL A 105 3.84 10.97 -9.19
N ARG A 106 4.47 11.01 -10.37
CA ARG A 106 4.54 12.21 -11.22
C ARG A 106 3.16 12.72 -11.62
N ILE A 107 2.20 11.83 -11.77
CA ILE A 107 0.82 12.13 -12.19
C ILE A 107 0.08 12.83 -11.07
N VAL A 108 0.26 12.33 -9.86
CA VAL A 108 -0.34 12.89 -8.65
C VAL A 108 0.24 14.29 -8.44
N VAL A 109 1.57 14.44 -8.55
CA VAL A 109 2.23 15.75 -8.43
C VAL A 109 1.74 16.73 -9.51
N ALA A 110 1.63 16.29 -10.77
CA ALA A 110 1.14 17.14 -11.86
C ALA A 110 -0.33 17.57 -11.67
N TYR A 111 -1.19 16.64 -11.24
CA TYR A 111 -2.60 16.93 -10.94
C TYR A 111 -2.74 17.90 -9.76
N LEU A 112 -1.99 17.67 -8.67
CA LEU A 112 -1.97 18.56 -7.51
C LEU A 112 -1.48 19.96 -7.87
N HIS A 113 -0.43 20.06 -8.69
CA HIS A 113 0.08 21.34 -9.18
C HIS A 113 -0.95 22.06 -10.08
N GLY A 114 -1.59 21.35 -11.00
CA GLY A 114 -2.67 21.91 -11.83
C GLY A 114 -3.86 22.39 -10.99
N TRP A 115 -4.26 21.60 -9.99
CA TRP A 115 -5.32 21.96 -9.05
C TRP A 115 -4.99 23.22 -8.24
N SER A 116 -3.75 23.33 -7.76
CA SER A 116 -3.26 24.52 -7.05
C SER A 116 -3.38 25.78 -7.92
N ARG A 117 -2.91 25.72 -9.17
CA ARG A 117 -2.98 26.84 -10.13
C ARG A 117 -4.41 27.24 -10.49
N TYR A 118 -5.32 26.27 -10.61
CA TYR A 118 -6.75 26.54 -10.84
C TYR A 118 -7.36 27.30 -9.66
N ASN A 119 -7.07 26.86 -8.43
CA ASN A 119 -7.57 27.51 -7.22
C ASN A 119 -7.06 28.95 -7.07
N GLU A 120 -5.80 29.20 -7.42
CA GLU A 120 -5.23 30.55 -7.45
C GLU A 120 -5.97 31.45 -8.45
N ALA A 121 -6.27 30.94 -9.64
CA ALA A 121 -7.03 31.69 -10.64
C ALA A 121 -8.47 31.99 -10.19
N VAL A 122 -9.14 31.05 -9.51
CA VAL A 122 -10.47 31.27 -8.91
C VAL A 122 -10.41 32.33 -7.82
N GLN A 123 -9.39 32.29 -6.94
CA GLN A 123 -9.19 33.31 -5.90
C GLN A 123 -8.93 34.69 -6.50
N TYR A 124 -8.13 34.78 -7.57
CA TYR A 124 -7.92 36.02 -8.32
C TYR A 124 -9.22 36.56 -8.93
N ALA A 125 -10.06 35.68 -9.48
CA ALA A 125 -11.37 36.10 -9.98
C ALA A 125 -12.26 36.69 -8.86
N LEU A 126 -12.23 36.14 -7.66
CA LEU A 126 -12.99 36.65 -6.51
C LEU A 126 -12.44 37.96 -5.93
N SER A 127 -11.13 38.21 -6.05
CA SER A 127 -10.50 39.44 -5.55
C SER A 127 -10.80 40.65 -6.46
N VAL A 128 -10.92 40.42 -7.77
CA VAL A 128 -11.21 41.48 -8.74
C VAL A 128 -12.70 41.86 -8.71
N PRO A 129 -13.06 43.14 -8.48
CA PRO A 129 -14.45 43.55 -8.31
C PRO A 129 -15.33 43.31 -9.55
N LYS A 130 -14.75 43.34 -10.75
CA LYS A 130 -15.46 43.08 -12.02
C LYS A 130 -16.11 41.69 -12.06
N TYR A 131 -15.40 40.65 -11.64
CA TYR A 131 -15.92 39.28 -11.66
C TYR A 131 -16.74 38.98 -10.41
N ARG A 132 -16.31 39.51 -9.26
CA ARG A 132 -17.08 39.40 -8.01
C ARG A 132 -18.48 39.97 -8.14
N ASN A 133 -18.64 41.17 -8.72
CA ASN A 133 -19.96 41.79 -8.88
C ASN A 133 -20.85 41.00 -9.86
N LYS A 134 -20.28 40.44 -10.93
CA LYS A 134 -21.00 39.55 -11.84
C LYS A 134 -21.45 38.26 -11.14
N ALA A 135 -20.59 37.68 -10.30
CA ALA A 135 -20.94 36.50 -9.51
C ALA A 135 -22.05 36.80 -8.49
N ILE A 136 -22.04 37.97 -7.85
CA ILE A 136 -23.11 38.41 -6.94
C ILE A 136 -24.44 38.55 -7.70
N GLN A 137 -24.44 39.20 -8.87
CA GLN A 137 -25.64 39.34 -9.70
C GLN A 137 -26.21 37.97 -10.09
N LYS A 138 -25.35 37.07 -10.55
CA LYS A 138 -25.76 35.71 -10.88
C LYS A 138 -26.27 34.92 -9.65
N ALA A 139 -25.64 35.08 -8.49
CA ALA A 139 -26.11 34.46 -7.25
C ALA A 139 -27.48 34.99 -6.79
N HIS A 140 -27.80 36.26 -7.08
CA HIS A 140 -29.13 36.83 -6.88
C HIS A 140 -30.16 36.27 -7.86
N GLU A 141 -29.79 36.14 -9.14
CA GLU A 141 -30.62 35.52 -10.19
C GLU A 141 -30.95 34.07 -9.86
N ASP A 142 -29.96 33.29 -9.41
CA ASP A 142 -30.10 31.89 -9.03
C ASP A 142 -30.83 31.70 -7.67
N GLY A 143 -31.09 32.78 -6.93
CA GLY A 143 -31.75 32.74 -5.62
C GLY A 143 -30.93 32.10 -4.49
N LEU A 144 -29.64 31.81 -4.71
CA LEU A 144 -28.75 31.10 -3.79
C LEU A 144 -28.54 31.87 -2.47
N LEU A 145 -28.57 33.20 -2.52
CA LEU A 145 -28.35 34.07 -1.35
C LEU A 145 -29.54 34.11 -0.37
N ASN A 146 -30.73 33.66 -0.79
CA ASN A 146 -31.92 33.70 0.06
C ASN A 146 -31.89 32.66 1.20
N GLY A 147 -31.06 31.61 1.07
CA GLY A 147 -30.88 30.57 2.08
C GLY A 147 -30.13 31.03 3.33
N LEU A 148 -29.20 31.98 3.18
CA LEU A 148 -28.40 32.55 4.28
C LEU A 148 -29.28 33.25 5.34
N ARG A 149 -30.29 34.02 4.90
CA ARG A 149 -31.16 34.79 5.80
C ARG A 149 -32.16 33.92 6.59
N LYS A 150 -32.46 32.71 6.12
CA LYS A 150 -33.41 31.79 6.77
C LYS A 150 -32.78 30.91 7.85
N ARG A 151 -31.46 30.70 7.81
CA ARG A 151 -30.72 29.91 8.81
C ARG A 151 -30.29 30.80 9.98
N GLY A 152 -31.23 31.11 10.88
CA GLY A 152 -30.95 31.94 12.07
C GLY A 152 -29.92 31.31 13.02
N LYS A 153 -29.12 32.19 13.67
CA LYS A 153 -28.03 31.95 14.67
C LYS A 153 -26.70 31.36 14.14
N ARG A 154 -26.01 32.07 13.25
CA ARG A 154 -24.58 31.81 12.93
C ARG A 154 -23.71 32.99 13.31
N SER A 155 -22.42 32.73 13.57
CA SER A 155 -21.45 33.79 13.82
C SER A 155 -21.27 34.67 12.56
N LYS A 156 -20.84 35.92 12.74
CA LYS A 156 -20.65 36.86 11.63
C LYS A 156 -19.61 36.33 10.63
N GLU A 157 -18.57 35.68 11.12
CA GLU A 157 -17.54 35.01 10.33
C GLU A 157 -18.09 33.83 9.52
N GLU A 158 -18.92 32.97 10.10
CA GLU A 158 -19.55 31.85 9.37
C GLU A 158 -20.43 32.33 8.22
N MET A 159 -21.21 33.40 8.42
CA MET A 159 -22.03 33.96 7.34
C MET A 159 -21.18 34.49 6.19
N LYS A 160 -20.03 35.10 6.51
CA LYS A 160 -19.10 35.61 5.50
C LYS A 160 -18.43 34.46 4.71
N GLU A 161 -18.03 33.38 5.39
CA GLU A 161 -17.43 32.22 4.74
C GLU A 161 -18.44 31.49 3.83
N GLU A 162 -19.70 31.39 4.26
CA GLU A 162 -20.75 30.80 3.42
C GLU A 162 -21.04 31.66 2.18
N GLU A 163 -21.14 32.99 2.33
CA GLU A 163 -21.24 33.91 1.19
C GLU A 163 -20.05 33.75 0.24
N GLU A 164 -18.83 33.69 0.74
CA GLU A 164 -17.63 33.49 -0.07
C GLU A 164 -17.60 32.12 -0.76
N SER A 165 -18.09 31.06 -0.11
CA SER A 165 -18.21 29.72 -0.70
C SER A 165 -19.25 29.67 -1.82
N ILE A 166 -20.39 30.37 -1.65
CA ILE A 166 -21.43 30.50 -2.68
C ILE A 166 -20.86 31.27 -3.87
N LEU A 167 -20.22 32.41 -3.63
CA LEU A 167 -19.59 33.20 -4.70
C LEU A 167 -18.52 32.40 -5.43
N ARG A 168 -17.72 31.61 -4.72
CA ARG A 168 -16.74 30.70 -5.32
C ARG A 168 -17.42 29.69 -6.26
N SER A 169 -18.49 29.04 -5.82
CA SER A 169 -19.24 28.07 -6.63
C SER A 169 -19.87 28.70 -7.88
N VAL A 170 -20.31 29.96 -7.79
CA VAL A 170 -20.87 30.71 -8.92
C VAL A 170 -19.77 31.08 -9.91
N VAL A 171 -18.59 31.48 -9.43
CA VAL A 171 -17.43 31.73 -10.30
C VAL A 171 -17.00 30.44 -11.01
N GLU A 172 -16.91 29.32 -10.31
CA GLU A 172 -16.51 28.02 -10.89
C GLU A 172 -17.49 27.52 -11.97
N SER A 173 -18.79 27.82 -11.83
CA SER A 173 -19.81 27.43 -12.80
C SER A 173 -19.99 28.42 -13.96
N SER A 174 -19.67 29.70 -13.76
CA SER A 174 -19.91 30.76 -14.75
C SER A 174 -18.68 31.18 -15.54
N LEU A 175 -17.48 30.96 -15.00
CA LEU A 175 -16.25 31.50 -15.54
C LEU A 175 -15.42 30.37 -16.17
N GLU A 176 -15.39 30.34 -17.50
CA GLU A 176 -14.51 29.44 -18.25
C GLU A 176 -13.07 29.96 -18.17
N ILE A 177 -12.28 29.39 -17.26
CA ILE A 177 -10.84 29.66 -17.17
C ILE A 177 -10.14 28.84 -18.25
N ARG A 178 -9.69 29.49 -19.32
CA ARG A 178 -8.95 28.87 -20.43
C ARG A 178 -7.43 29.01 -20.26
N GLY A 179 -6.68 28.16 -20.94
CA GLY A 179 -5.21 28.17 -20.93
C GLY A 179 -4.62 27.40 -19.74
N GLY A 180 -3.49 27.86 -19.21
CA GLY A 180 -2.70 27.12 -18.20
C GLY A 180 -3.30 27.03 -16.79
N HIS A 181 -4.46 27.64 -16.55
CA HIS A 181 -5.19 27.60 -15.28
C HIS A 181 -6.56 26.94 -15.44
N CYS A 182 -6.75 26.13 -16.49
CA CYS A 182 -7.98 25.38 -16.66
C CYS A 182 -8.17 24.35 -15.53
N LYS A 183 -9.43 23.94 -15.33
CA LYS A 183 -9.75 22.89 -14.37
C LYS A 183 -9.05 21.59 -14.82
N PRO A 184 -8.18 21.00 -13.99
CA PRO A 184 -7.39 19.85 -14.42
C PRO A 184 -8.32 18.67 -14.70
N SER A 185 -8.36 18.22 -15.95
CA SER A 185 -9.01 16.97 -16.32
C SER A 185 -7.99 15.83 -16.32
N ILE A 186 -8.43 14.62 -16.02
CA ILE A 186 -7.59 13.41 -16.12
C ILE A 186 -7.10 13.23 -17.57
N MET A 187 -7.89 13.69 -18.55
CA MET A 187 -7.54 13.63 -19.97
C MET A 187 -6.34 14.51 -20.34
N ASP A 188 -6.16 15.65 -19.69
CA ASP A 188 -5.05 16.57 -19.98
C ASP A 188 -3.70 15.99 -19.50
N VAL A 189 -3.73 15.19 -18.43
CA VAL A 189 -2.55 14.51 -17.87
C VAL A 189 -2.19 13.25 -18.67
N LEU A 190 -3.17 12.59 -19.28
CA LEU A 190 -2.94 11.43 -20.16
C LEU A 190 -2.19 11.80 -21.45
N TRP A 191 -2.41 13.00 -22.00
CA TRP A 191 -1.67 13.46 -23.17
C TRP A 191 -0.17 13.61 -22.89
N ILE A 192 0.19 14.07 -21.69
CA ILE A 192 1.59 14.13 -21.25
C ILE A 192 2.21 12.72 -21.24
N ARG A 193 1.45 11.71 -20.80
CA ARG A 193 1.91 10.31 -20.84
C ARG A 193 2.10 9.81 -22.28
N ILE A 194 1.18 10.08 -23.19
CA ILE A 194 1.29 9.62 -24.60
C ILE A 194 2.50 10.27 -25.29
N VAL A 195 2.70 11.58 -25.09
CA VAL A 195 3.81 12.32 -25.69
C VAL A 195 5.16 11.88 -25.13
N LEU A 196 5.27 11.60 -23.83
CA LEU A 196 6.51 11.10 -23.23
C LEU A 196 6.75 9.61 -23.49
N PHE A 197 5.69 8.81 -23.66
CA PHE A 197 5.81 7.38 -23.91
C PHE A 197 6.27 7.08 -25.34
N ALA A 198 5.83 7.85 -26.34
CA ALA A 198 6.22 7.66 -27.74
C ALA A 198 7.74 7.64 -27.99
N PRO A 199 8.56 8.60 -27.50
CA PRO A 199 10.01 8.56 -27.71
C PRO A 199 10.71 7.47 -26.88
N ILE A 200 10.21 7.15 -25.68
CA ILE A 200 10.77 6.07 -24.85
C ILE A 200 10.50 4.71 -25.51
N LEU A 201 9.29 4.51 -26.03
CA LEU A 201 8.93 3.30 -26.77
C LEU A 201 9.76 3.16 -28.05
N TYR A 202 9.94 4.24 -28.81
CA TYR A 202 10.82 4.24 -29.99
C TYR A 202 12.25 3.84 -29.62
N MET A 203 12.83 4.43 -28.56
CA MET A 203 14.19 4.10 -28.10
C MET A 203 14.33 2.64 -27.67
N VAL A 204 13.34 2.09 -26.97
CA VAL A 204 13.34 0.67 -26.54
C VAL A 204 13.20 -0.26 -27.74
N LEU A 205 12.33 0.06 -28.70
CA LEU A 205 12.19 -0.72 -29.92
C LEU A 205 13.47 -0.69 -30.77
N ASP A 206 14.12 0.47 -30.89
CA ASP A 206 15.40 0.62 -31.59
C ASP A 206 16.48 -0.24 -30.91
N TYR A 207 16.59 -0.19 -29.58
CA TYR A 207 17.51 -1.02 -28.81
C TYR A 207 17.29 -2.52 -29.03
N LEU A 208 16.04 -2.99 -28.93
CA LEU A 208 15.70 -4.40 -29.18
C LEU A 208 16.04 -4.83 -30.61
N THR A 209 15.80 -3.98 -31.62
CA THR A 209 16.18 -4.29 -33.01
C THR A 209 17.69 -4.33 -33.22
N THR A 210 18.47 -3.55 -32.46
CA THR A 210 19.94 -3.60 -32.53
C THR A 210 20.52 -4.86 -31.87
N GLU A 211 19.97 -5.33 -30.74
CA GLU A 211 20.36 -6.61 -30.14
C GLU A 211 20.05 -7.78 -31.07
N GLU A 212 18.85 -7.86 -31.65
CA GLU A 212 18.51 -8.91 -32.63
C GLU A 212 19.46 -8.87 -33.83
N ALA A 213 19.77 -7.69 -34.38
CA ALA A 213 20.70 -7.55 -35.50
C ALA A 213 22.13 -8.02 -35.17
N THR A 214 22.59 -7.87 -33.93
CA THR A 214 23.90 -8.39 -33.49
C THR A 214 23.94 -9.91 -33.32
N VAL A 215 22.82 -10.54 -32.96
CA VAL A 215 22.72 -12.01 -32.80
C VAL A 215 22.76 -12.73 -34.16
N TYR A 216 22.28 -12.12 -35.24
CA TYR A 216 22.32 -12.72 -36.60
C TYR A 216 23.66 -12.53 -37.36
N LEU A 217 24.59 -11.74 -36.82
CA LEU A 217 25.91 -11.48 -37.41
C LEU A 217 27.05 -12.32 -36.80
N TYR A 218 26.73 -13.26 -35.91
CA TYR A 218 27.64 -14.28 -35.36
C TYR A 218 27.18 -15.70 -35.69
#